data_AF-A0A839YXY8-F1
#
_entry.id   AF-A0A839YXY8-F1
#
_cell.length_a   1.000
_cell.length_b   1.000
_cell.length_c   1.000
_cell.angle_alpha   90.00
_cell.angle_beta   90.00
_cell.angle_gamma   90.00
#
_symmetry.space_group_name_H-M   'P 1'
#
loop_
_entity.id
_entity.type
_entity.pdbx_description
1 polymer ?
#
loop_
_entity_poly.entity_id
_entity_poly.type
_entity_poly.pdbx_seq_one_letter_code
_entity_poly.pdbx_strand_id
1 'polypeptide(L)' 'MMVVPDSDVSLSANISTYRGETGFAAGLVARVAPRIYVSGGYAGSSEGGSNGGRVGVAIGL' A
#
# COMPACT_ATOMS: atom_id res chain seq x y z
N MET A 1 -2.30 1.20 -3.39
CA MET A 1 -2.89 1.73 -2.13
C MET A 1 -4.03 2.64 -2.51
N MET A 2 -5.17 2.45 -1.87
CA MET A 2 -6.33 3.31 -2.03
C MET A 2 -6.59 4.08 -0.73
N VAL A 3 -7.12 5.29 -0.87
CA VAL A 3 -7.72 6.04 0.23
C VAL A 3 -9.23 5.83 0.12
N VAL A 4 -9.82 5.22 1.13
CA VAL A 4 -11.27 5.06 1.21
C VAL A 4 -11.86 6.41 1.63
N PRO A 5 -12.88 6.93 0.90
CA PRO A 5 -13.56 8.16 1.29
C PRO A 5 -14.06 8.10 2.74
N ASP A 6 -14.11 9.27 3.39
CA ASP A 6 -14.61 9.43 4.76
C ASP A 6 -13.95 8.54 5.83
N SER A 7 -12.72 8.08 5.56
CA SER A 7 -11.93 7.24 6.49
C SER A 7 -10.62 7.92 6.88
N ASP A 8 -10.29 7.93 8.17
CA ASP A 8 -8.98 8.40 8.65
C ASP A 8 -7.86 7.39 8.43
N VAL A 9 -8.20 6.10 8.35
CA VAL A 9 -7.26 5.02 8.05
C VAL A 9 -7.85 4.14 6.96
N SER A 10 -7.03 3.80 5.96
CA SER A 10 -7.39 2.93 4.85
C SER A 10 -6.40 1.79 4.76
N LEU A 11 -6.88 0.55 4.76
CA LEU A 11 -6.09 -0.64 4.51
C LEU A 11 -6.42 -1.18 3.12
N SER A 12 -5.40 -1.59 2.37
CA SER A 12 -5.57 -2.22 1.06
C SER A 12 -4.64 -3.41 0.92
N ALA A 13 -5.14 -4.49 0.33
CA ALA A 13 -4.38 -5.68 0.01
C ALA A 13 -4.74 -6.15 -1.41
N ASN A 14 -3.76 -6.67 -2.14
CA ASN A 14 -3.91 -7.16 -3.49
C ASN A 14 -3.09 -8.44 -3.64
N ILE A 15 -3.58 -9.34 -4.48
CA ILE A 15 -2.90 -10.56 -4.88
C ILE A 15 -2.96 -10.67 -6.40
N SER A 16 -1.90 -11.17 -7.02
CA SER A 16 -1.82 -11.37 -8.45
C SER A 16 -1.00 -12.62 -8.78
N THR A 17 -1.22 -13.19 -9.96
CA THR A 17 -0.42 -14.30 -10.47
C THR A 17 0.11 -13.96 -11.85
N TYR A 18 1.41 -14.13 -12.07
CA TYR A 18 2.06 -13.85 -13.35
C TYR A 18 3.15 -14.89 -13.64
N ARG A 19 3.06 -15.57 -14.78
CA ARG A 19 4.04 -16.59 -15.23
C ARG A 19 4.38 -17.67 -14.18
N GLY A 20 3.39 -18.07 -13.39
CA GLY A 20 3.55 -19.08 -12.33
C GLY A 20 3.93 -18.51 -10.97
N GLU A 21 4.32 -17.24 -10.88
CA GLU A 21 4.64 -16.55 -9.63
C GLU A 21 3.43 -15.83 -9.06
N THR A 22 3.25 -15.89 -7.74
CA THR A 22 2.19 -15.18 -7.02
C THR A 22 2.75 -13.95 -6.33
N GLY A 23 2.31 -12.78 -6.76
CA GLY A 23 2.62 -11.50 -6.14
C GLY A 23 1.58 -11.12 -5.09
N PHE A 24 2.02 -10.47 -4.03
CA PHE A 24 1.15 -9.88 -3.02
C PHE A 24 1.60 -8.45 -2.70
N ALA A 25 0.65 -7.59 -2.36
CA ALA A 25 0.94 -6.25 -1.89
C ALA A 25 -0.10 -5.82 -0.87
N ALA A 26 0.36 -5.35 0.29
CA ALA A 26 -0.47 -4.80 1.34
C ALA A 26 0.00 -3.39 1.70
N GLY A 27 -0.91 -2.56 2.19
CA GLY A 27 -0.55 -1.21 2.56
C GLY A 27 -1.62 -0.47 3.32
N LEU A 28 -1.17 0.36 4.26
CA LEU A 28 -2.03 1.31 4.97
C LEU A 28 -1.78 2.76 4.52
N VAL A 29 -2.84 3.56 4.56
CA VAL A 29 -2.78 5.01 4.48
C VAL A 29 -3.49 5.58 5.70
N ALA A 30 -2.92 6.61 6.32
CA ALA A 30 -3.53 7.34 7.42
C ALA A 30 -3.56 8.84 7.11
N ARG A 31 -4.71 9.48 7.31
CA ARG A 31 -4.87 10.93 7.32
C ARG A 31 -4.42 11.46 8.68
N VAL A 32 -3.31 12.18 8.72
CA VAL A 32 -2.73 12.70 9.97
C VAL A 32 -3.09 14.16 10.22
N ALA A 33 -3.52 14.88 9.19
CA ALA A 33 -4.07 16.23 9.27
C ALA A 33 -5.00 16.48 8.06
N PRO A 34 -5.77 17.58 8.02
CA PRO A 34 -6.53 17.95 6.84
C PRO A 34 -5.62 17.97 5.60
N ARG A 35 -5.97 17.17 4.58
CA ARG A 35 -5.21 17.01 3.33
C ARG A 35 -3.78 16.42 3.46
N ILE A 36 -3.34 15.97 4.65
CA ILE A 36 -2.02 15.35 4.82
C ILE A 36 -2.20 13.86 5.12
N TYR A 37 -1.58 13.03 4.29
CA TYR A 37 -1.68 11.58 4.38
C TYR A 37 -0.29 10.95 4.43
N VAL A 38 -0.10 10.00 5.35
CA VAL A 38 1.09 9.14 5.40
C VAL A 38 0.71 7.73 5.00
N SER A 39 1.64 7.01 4.39
CA SER A 39 1.39 5.65 3.90
C SER A 39 2.59 4.76 4.13
N GLY A 40 2.32 3.49 4.43
CA GLY A 40 3.32 2.44 4.57
C GLY A 40 2.83 1.17 3.89
N GLY A 41 3.62 0.62 2.97
CA GLY A 41 3.26 -0.54 2.17
C GLY A 41 4.37 -1.56 2.09
N TYR A 42 3.97 -2.81 1.88
CA TYR A 42 4.85 -3.95 1.70
C TYR A 42 4.35 -4.78 0.52
N ALA A 43 5.26 -5.18 -0.34
CA ALA A 43 4.97 -6.05 -1.47
C ALA A 43 6.04 -7.11 -1.61
N GLY A 44 5.68 -8.23 -2.22
CA GLY A 44 6.57 -9.34 -2.49
C GLY A 44 5.94 -10.31 -3.46
N SER A 45 6.68 -11.38 -3.75
CA SER A 45 6.14 -12.52 -4.49
C SER A 45 6.65 -13.84 -3.91
N SER A 46 6.15 -14.95 -4.44
CA SER A 46 6.71 -16.28 -4.21
C SER A 46 8.15 -16.42 -4.69
N GLU A 47 8.62 -15.51 -5.56
CA GLU A 47 9.99 -15.49 -6.03
C GLU A 47 10.91 -14.97 -4.92
N GLY A 48 11.95 -15.73 -4.60
CA GLY A 48 12.85 -15.40 -3.50
C GLY A 48 13.53 -14.04 -3.69
N GLY A 49 13.58 -13.23 -2.62
CA GLY A 49 14.30 -11.96 -2.62
C GLY A 49 13.58 -10.78 -3.30
N SER A 50 12.32 -10.95 -3.69
CA SER A 50 11.52 -9.91 -4.38
C SER A 50 10.73 -8.99 -3.44
N ASN A 51 10.98 -9.09 -2.13
CA ASN A 51 10.26 -8.34 -1.11
C ASN A 51 10.74 -6.89 -1.02
N GLY A 52 9.80 -5.95 -0.87
CA GLY A 52 10.10 -4.53 -0.79
C GLY A 52 9.08 -3.77 0.07
N GLY A 53 9.59 -2.88 0.91
CA GLY A 53 8.80 -1.92 1.67
C GLY A 53 8.83 -0.54 1.02
N ARG A 54 7.77 0.24 1.21
CA ARG A 54 7.73 1.66 0.87
C ARG A 54 7.02 2.46 1.94
N VAL A 55 7.48 3.68 2.15
CA VAL A 55 6.79 4.70 2.94
C VAL A 55 6.62 5.95 2.08
N GLY A 56 5.57 6.73 2.32
CA GLY A 56 5.33 7.93 1.53
C GLY A 56 4.37 8.90 2.20
N VAL A 57 4.41 10.14 1.75
CA VAL A 57 3.53 11.23 2.16
C VAL A 57 2.81 11.79 0.95
N ALA A 58 1.55 12.14 1.10
CA ALA A 58 0.76 12.86 0.09
C ALA A 58 0.13 14.11 0.72
N ILE A 59 0.17 15.21 -0.03
CA ILE A 59 -0.39 16.50 0.36
C ILE A 59 -1.44 16.86 -0.69
N GLY A 60 -2.70 16.95 -0.28
CA GLY A 60 -3.80 17.40 -1.13
C GLY A 60 -3.78 18.91 -1.29
N LEU A 61 -3.68 19.40 -2.53
CA LEU A 61 -3.77 20.81 -2.86
C LEU A 61 -5.22 21.32 -2.93
#